data_AF-A0AAE3NYW7-F1
#
_entry.id   AF-A0AAE3NYW7-F1
#
_cell.length_a   1.000
_cell.length_b   1.000
_cell.length_c   1.000
_cell.angle_alpha   90.00
_cell.angle_beta   90.00
_cell.angle_gamma   90.00
#
_symmetry.space_group_name_H-M   'P 1'
#
loop_
_entity.id
_entity.type
_entity.pdbx_description
1 polymer ?
#
loop_
_entity_poly.entity_id
_entity_poly.type
_entity_poly.pdbx_seq_one_letter_code
_entity_poly.pdbx_strand_id
1 'polypeptide(L)'
;MGQCNDAYSAIQIAIALSKAFNVEVNEPPLSLILSWYEQKAVAILLTLLYLGIKNMRLGPSMPAFLSKNVANFIRENHNLKPIITPEEDIKAIQQTFILKNFLKFLKMYLLKV
;
A
#
# COMPACT_ATOMS: atom_id res chain seq x y z
N MET A 1 11.68 9.15 10.49
CA MET A 1 10.23 9.49 10.54
C MET A 1 9.82 9.26 11.99
N GLY A 2 9.45 10.30 12.73
CA GLY A 2 9.24 10.26 14.18
C GLY A 2 7.77 10.02 14.57
N GLN A 3 6.97 11.09 14.61
CA GLN A 3 5.57 11.05 15.07
C GLN A 3 4.60 10.60 13.97
N CYS A 4 3.34 10.35 14.30
CA CYS A 4 2.33 9.89 13.35
C CYS A 4 2.15 10.84 12.15
N ASN A 5 2.29 12.15 12.35
CA ASN A 5 2.23 13.16 11.28
C ASN A 5 3.41 13.08 10.29
N ASP A 6 4.53 12.46 10.67
CA ASP A 6 5.67 12.26 9.76
C ASP A 6 5.38 11.20 8.68
N ALA A 7 4.21 10.56 8.73
CA ALA A 7 3.67 9.79 7.61
C ALA A 7 3.62 10.64 6.32
N TYR A 8 3.39 11.96 6.42
CA TYR A 8 3.46 12.85 5.27
C TYR A 8 4.85 12.84 4.62
N SER A 9 5.91 12.95 5.43
CA SER A 9 7.29 12.89 4.94
C SER A 9 7.61 11.53 4.30
N ALA A 10 7.12 10.43 4.86
CA ALA A 10 7.27 9.10 4.26
C ALA A 10 6.57 9.00 2.89
N ILE A 11 5.37 9.58 2.76
CA ILE A 11 4.63 9.66 1.50
C ILE A 11 5.41 10.51 0.48
N GLN A 12 5.98 11.65 0.88
CA GLN A 12 6.79 12.49 -0.01
C GLN A 12 8.02 11.74 -0.53
N ILE A 13 8.68 10.93 0.30
CA ILE A 13 9.77 10.06 -0.14
C ILE A 13 9.27 9.05 -1.18
N ALA A 14 8.14 8.38 -0.95
CA ALA A 14 7.59 7.43 -1.91
C ALA A 14 7.28 8.08 -3.28
N ILE A 15 6.72 9.29 -3.27
CA ILE A 15 6.44 10.08 -4.49
C ILE A 15 7.75 10.52 -5.17
N ALA A 16 8.75 10.97 -4.42
CA ALA A 16 10.04 11.35 -4.97
C ALA A 16 10.74 10.14 -5.60
N LEU A 17 10.67 8.98 -4.95
CA LEU A 17 11.21 7.73 -5.45
C LEU A 17 10.53 7.31 -6.76
N SER A 18 9.19 7.37 -6.82
CA SER A 18 8.45 7.02 -8.03
C SER A 18 8.81 7.94 -9.21
N LYS A 19 8.97 9.24 -8.96
CA LYS A 19 9.45 10.21 -9.95
C LYS A 19 10.88 9.92 -10.42
N ALA A 20 11.79 9.61 -9.49
CA ALA A 20 13.18 9.31 -9.82
C ALA A 20 13.32 8.07 -10.74
N PHE A 21 12.43 7.10 -10.59
CA PHE A 21 12.38 5.90 -11.43
C PHE A 21 11.45 6.02 -12.63
N ASN A 22 10.77 7.15 -12.82
CA ASN A 22 9.76 7.38 -13.86
C ASN A 22 8.66 6.28 -13.87
N VAL A 23 8.10 6.02 -12.68
CA VAL A 23 7.04 5.02 -12.46
C VAL A 23 5.89 5.61 -11.64
N GLU A 24 4.74 4.95 -11.69
CA GLU A 24 3.59 5.28 -10.85
C GLU A 24 3.87 5.04 -9.36
N VAL A 25 3.19 5.77 -8.47
CA VAL A 25 3.46 5.74 -7.01
C VAL A 25 3.29 4.36 -6.35
N ASN A 26 2.57 3.43 -6.98
CA ASN A 26 2.33 2.07 -6.51
C ASN A 26 3.28 1.01 -7.11
N GLU A 27 4.19 1.42 -8.00
CA GLU A 27 5.19 0.56 -8.64
C GLU A 27 6.50 0.37 -7.86
N PRO A 28 6.99 1.35 -7.08
CA PRO A 28 8.17 1.14 -6.27
C PRO A 28 8.05 -0.10 -5.38
N PRO A 29 9.18 -0.72 -4.99
CA PRO A 29 9.19 -1.93 -4.19
C PRO A 29 8.92 -1.65 -2.72
N LEU A 30 7.83 -0.95 -2.45
CA LEU A 30 7.39 -0.55 -1.12
C LEU A 30 6.16 -1.35 -0.75
N SER A 31 6.18 -1.90 0.47
CA SER A 31 5.03 -2.56 1.09
C SER A 31 4.61 -1.77 2.31
N LEU A 32 3.33 -1.43 2.39
CA LEU A 32 2.76 -0.63 3.47
C LEU A 32 1.96 -1.55 4.40
N ILE A 33 2.48 -1.77 5.61
CA ILE A 33 1.80 -2.49 6.68
C ILE A 33 1.53 -1.46 7.79
N LEU A 34 0.27 -1.07 7.92
CA LEU A 34 -0.17 0.03 8.78
C LEU A 34 -0.72 -0.54 10.09
N SER A 35 -0.15 -0.08 11.20
CA SER A 35 -0.73 -0.27 12.53
C SER A 35 -1.52 0.98 12.90
N TRP A 36 -2.75 0.82 13.41
CA TRP A 36 -3.58 1.93 13.84
C TRP A 36 -4.20 1.67 15.22
N TYR A 37 -4.57 2.74 15.90
CA TYR A 37 -5.27 2.68 17.18
C TYR A 37 -6.29 3.81 17.34
N GLU A 38 -5.87 5.05 17.06
CA GLU A 38 -6.67 6.26 17.26
C GLU A 38 -6.99 7.00 15.94
N GLN A 39 -7.70 8.12 16.04
CA GLN A 39 -8.34 8.79 14.91
C GLN A 39 -7.35 9.50 13.96
N LYS A 40 -6.17 9.91 14.43
CA LYS A 40 -5.12 10.46 13.55
C LYS A 40 -4.61 9.40 12.58
N ALA A 41 -4.50 8.14 12.99
CA ALA A 41 -4.20 7.05 12.07
C ALA A 41 -5.28 6.86 10.98
N VAL A 42 -6.55 7.14 11.30
CA VAL A 42 -7.63 7.17 10.30
C VAL A 42 -7.43 8.30 9.29
N ALA A 43 -7.05 9.51 9.74
CA ALA A 43 -6.73 10.61 8.85
C ALA A 43 -5.56 10.31 7.90
N ILE A 44 -4.54 9.60 8.39
CA ILE A 44 -3.42 9.13 7.57
C ILE A 44 -3.90 8.10 6.54
N LEU A 45 -4.74 7.13 6.96
CA LEU A 45 -5.33 6.16 6.03
C LEU A 45 -6.13 6.85 4.92
N LEU A 46 -6.99 7.81 5.27
CA LEU A 46 -7.77 8.57 4.29
C LEU A 46 -6.87 9.36 3.32
N THR A 47 -5.76 9.90 3.82
CA THR A 47 -4.75 10.58 2.98
C THR A 47 -4.13 9.61 1.97
N LEU A 48 -3.74 8.41 2.41
CA LEU A 48 -3.19 7.37 1.53
C LEU A 48 -4.22 6.94 0.47
N LEU A 49 -5.49 6.77 0.86
CA LEU A 49 -6.57 6.45 -0.06
C LEU A 49 -6.79 7.58 -1.08
N TYR A 50 -6.83 8.84 -0.64
CA TYR A 50 -6.96 10.00 -1.53
C TYR A 50 -5.81 10.09 -2.56
N LEU A 51 -4.59 9.82 -2.14
CA LEU A 51 -3.41 9.79 -3.01
C LEU A 51 -3.37 8.56 -3.94
N GLY A 52 -4.38 7.69 -3.89
CA GLY A 52 -4.46 6.52 -4.75
C GLY A 52 -3.46 5.44 -4.39
N ILE A 53 -2.95 5.41 -3.15
CA ILE A 53 -2.08 4.35 -2.67
C ILE A 53 -2.89 3.05 -2.53
N LYS A 54 -2.29 1.94 -2.96
CA LYS A 54 -2.94 0.61 -3.04
C LYS A 54 -2.06 -0.48 -2.46
N ASN A 55 -2.65 -1.66 -2.24
CA ASN A 55 -1.98 -2.87 -1.75
C ASN A 55 -1.42 -2.73 -0.33
N MET A 56 -2.13 -1.98 0.51
CA MET A 56 -1.78 -1.77 1.92
C MET A 56 -2.35 -2.88 2.79
N ARG A 57 -1.73 -3.11 3.95
CA ARG A 57 -2.29 -3.92 5.03
C ARG A 57 -2.60 -3.04 6.23
N LEU A 58 -3.67 -3.37 6.95
CA LEU A 58 -4.13 -2.63 8.12
C LEU A 58 -4.39 -3.57 9.29
N GLY A 59 -3.89 -3.21 10.47
CA GLY A 59 -4.07 -3.99 11.70
C GLY A 59 -4.03 -3.12 12.98
N PRO A 60 -4.41 -3.67 14.13
CA PRO A 60 -4.65 -5.10 14.37
C PRO A 60 -6.02 -5.60 13.90
N SER A 61 -6.99 -4.70 13.68
CA SER A 61 -8.31 -5.04 13.13
C SER A 61 -8.75 -3.99 12.11
N MET A 62 -9.75 -4.30 11.29
CA MET A 62 -10.39 -3.28 10.46
C MET A 62 -11.20 -2.34 11.36
N PRO A 63 -11.24 -1.02 11.07
CA PRO A 63 -12.00 -0.09 11.88
C PRO A 63 -13.49 -0.44 11.95
N ALA A 64 -13.99 -0.64 13.17
CA ALA A 64 -15.36 -1.10 13.41
C ALA A 64 -16.44 -0.13 12.91
N PHE A 65 -16.10 1.14 12.72
CA PHE A 65 -17.01 2.15 12.17
C PHE A 65 -17.23 2.00 10.64
N LEU A 66 -16.45 1.17 9.95
CA LEU A 66 -16.66 0.92 8.53
C LEU A 66 -17.81 -0.07 8.34
N SER A 67 -18.86 0.37 7.66
CA SER A 67 -19.90 -0.55 7.21
C SER A 67 -19.33 -1.55 6.21
N LYS A 68 -19.98 -2.71 6.07
CA LYS A 68 -19.56 -3.76 5.12
C LYS A 68 -19.42 -3.21 3.69
N ASN A 69 -20.33 -2.36 3.25
CA ASN A 69 -20.30 -1.78 1.91
C ASN A 69 -19.10 -0.85 1.72
N VAL A 70 -18.81 0.00 2.70
CA VAL A 70 -17.66 0.91 2.65
C VAL A 70 -16.35 0.12 2.70
N ALA A 71 -16.26 -0.88 3.59
CA ALA A 71 -15.10 -1.75 3.66
C ALA A 71 -14.87 -2.49 2.33
N ASN A 72 -15.93 -3.03 1.70
CA ASN A 72 -15.83 -3.67 0.38
C ASN A 72 -15.35 -2.70 -0.69
N PHE A 73 -15.93 -1.50 -0.75
CA PHE A 73 -15.50 -0.46 -1.69
C PHE A 73 -14.01 -0.15 -1.55
N ILE A 74 -13.51 0.04 -0.32
CA ILE A 74 -12.08 0.32 -0.08
C ILE A 74 -11.23 -0.88 -0.51
N ARG A 75 -11.66 -2.12 -0.23
CA ARG A 75 -10.94 -3.34 -0.64
C ARG A 75 -10.86 -3.46 -2.17
N GLU A 76 -11.95 -3.23 -2.88
CA GLU A 76 -12.01 -3.36 -4.34
C GLU A 76 -11.20 -2.27 -5.05
N ASN A 77 -11.26 -1.03 -4.56
CA ASN A 77 -10.62 0.11 -5.22
C ASN A 77 -9.13 0.28 -4.85
N HIS A 78 -8.76 -0.07 -3.61
CA HIS A 78 -7.41 0.16 -3.06
C HIS A 78 -6.66 -1.12 -2.66
N ASN A 79 -7.29 -2.30 -2.75
CA ASN A 79 -6.70 -3.56 -2.31
C ASN A 79 -6.17 -3.50 -0.86
N LEU A 80 -6.89 -2.80 0.02
CA LEU A 80 -6.59 -2.74 1.45
C LEU A 80 -6.92 -4.11 2.07
N LYS A 81 -5.98 -4.72 2.79
CA LYS A 81 -6.18 -6.04 3.41
C LYS A 81 -6.00 -5.97 4.92
N PRO A 82 -6.71 -6.78 5.71
CA PRO A 82 -6.30 -7.00 7.10
C PRO A 82 -4.91 -7.66 7.14
N ILE A 83 -4.17 -7.44 8.23
CA ILE A 83 -3.01 -8.28 8.56
C ILE A 83 -3.47 -9.70 8.92
N ILE A 84 -2.58 -10.67 8.77
CA ILE A 84 -2.78 -12.07 9.16
C ILE A 84 -1.67 -12.47 10.13
N THR A 85 -0.96 -13.57 9.89
CA THR A 85 0.27 -13.89 10.64
C THR A 85 1.48 -13.16 10.05
N PRO A 86 2.50 -12.81 10.87
CA PRO A 86 3.72 -12.19 10.37
C PRO A 86 4.37 -12.96 9.22
N GLU A 87 4.43 -14.29 9.32
CA GLU A 87 5.04 -15.17 8.32
C GLU A 87 4.29 -15.12 6.98
N GLU A 88 2.96 -15.20 7.03
CA GLU A 88 2.14 -15.13 5.82
C GLU A 88 2.18 -13.74 5.17
N ASP A 89 2.18 -12.67 5.98
CA ASP A 89 2.26 -11.31 5.46
C ASP A 89 3.60 -11.03 4.79
N ILE A 90 4.71 -11.44 5.42
CA ILE A 90 6.07 -11.35 4.83
C ILE A 90 6.14 -12.13 3.52
N LYS A 91 5.65 -13.37 3.51
CA LYS A 91 5.64 -14.21 2.30
C LYS A 91 4.84 -13.54 1.18
N ALA A 92 3.66 -13.00 1.50
CA ALA A 92 2.78 -12.39 0.51
C ALA A 92 3.36 -11.09 -0.08
N ILE A 93 4.03 -10.23 0.72
CA ILE A 93 4.68 -9.02 0.18
C ILE A 93 5.90 -9.35 -0.69
N GLN A 94 6.70 -10.36 -0.31
CA GLN A 94 7.85 -10.81 -1.09
C GLN A 94 7.41 -11.41 -2.43
N GLN A 95 6.39 -12.28 -2.42
CA GLN A 95 5.82 -12.85 -3.65
C GLN A 95 5.28 -11.76 -4.57
N THR A 96 4.58 -10.76 -4.02
CA THR A 96 4.07 -9.62 -4.80
C THR A 96 5.19 -8.86 -5.49
N PHE A 97 6.31 -8.62 -4.80
CA PHE A 97 7.48 -7.96 -5.37
C PHE A 97 8.10 -8.78 -6.52
N ILE A 98 8.31 -10.09 -6.33
CA ILE A 98 8.85 -10.99 -7.36
C ILE A 98 7.94 -10.98 -8.60
N LEU A 99 6.63 -11.14 -8.41
CA LEU A 99 5.67 -11.19 -9.50
C LEU A 99 5.60 -9.87 -10.27
N LYS A 100 5.59 -8.73 -9.57
CA LYS A 100 5.60 -7.40 -10.21
C LYS A 100 6.86 -7.19 -11.05
N ASN A 101 8.03 -7.55 -10.53
CA ASN A 101 9.28 -7.42 -11.28
C ASN A 101 9.34 -8.37 -12.48
N PHE A 102 8.88 -9.61 -12.32
CA PHE A 102 8.81 -10.58 -13.41
C PHE A 102 7.85 -10.12 -14.51
N LEU A 103 6.66 -9.62 -14.16
CA LEU A 103 5.72 -9.06 -15.13
C LEU A 103 6.27 -7.81 -15.81
N LYS A 104 6.99 -6.95 -15.09
CA LYS A 104 7.64 -5.77 -15.67
C LYS A 104 8.74 -6.18 -16.65
N PHE A 105 9.54 -7.18 -16.31
CA PHE A 105 10.52 -7.80 -17.20
C PHE A 105 9.85 -8.38 -18.46
N LEU A 106 8.80 -9.20 -18.30
CA LEU A 106 8.04 -9.75 -19.43
C LEU A 106 7.47 -8.65 -20.33
N LYS A 107 6.84 -7.61 -19.77
CA LYS A 107 6.32 -6.48 -20.56
C LYS A 107 7.43 -5.74 -21.32
N MET A 108 8.60 -5.58 -20.72
CA MET A 108 9.72 -4.89 -21.37
C MET A 108 10.33 -5.69 -22.54
N TYR A 109 10.30 -7.02 -22.47
CA TYR A 109 10.92 -7.90 -23.48
C TYR A 109 9.95 -8.48 -24.51
N LEU A 110 8.70 -8.78 -24.14
CA LEU A 110 7.73 -9.45 -25.01
C LEU A 110 6.77 -8.50 -25.74
N LEU A 111 6.54 -7.28 -25.23
CA LEU A 111 5.61 -6.30 -25.82
C LEU A 111 6.32 -5.15 -26.56
N LYS A 112 7.61 -5.32 -26.89
CA LYS A 112 8.36 -4.44 -27.80
C LYS A 112 8.40 -4.96 -29.24
N VAL A 113 7.52 -5.91 -29.61
CA VAL A 113 7.24 -6.33 -30.99
C VAL A 113 5.85 -5.83 -31.37
#